data_AF-A0A525HMT1-F1
#
_entry.id   AF-A0A525HMT1-F1
#
_cell.length_a   1.000
_cell.length_b   1.000
_cell.length_c   1.000
_cell.angle_alpha   90.00
_cell.angle_beta   90.00
_cell.angle_gamma   90.00
#
_symmetry.space_group_name_H-M   'P 1'
#
loop_
_entity.id
_entity.type
_entity.pdbx_description
1 polymer ?
#
loop_
_entity_poly.entity_id
_entity_poly.type
_entity_poly.pdbx_seq_one_letter_code
_entity_poly.pdbx_strand_id
1 'polypeptide(L)' 'MIRKLKSGEYRLYSRKVDPKTHKRRNLGTFDTRAGAEKHEREVQYFKHH' A
#
# COMPACT_ATOMS: atom_id res chain seq x y z
N MET A 1 1.84 -4.16 -0.41
CA MET A 1 1.66 -4.86 0.88
C MET A 1 0.46 -4.27 1.59
N ILE A 2 -0.60 -5.05 1.75
CA ILE A 2 -1.85 -4.57 2.33
C ILE A 2 -1.97 -5.07 3.77
N ARG A 3 -2.26 -4.17 4.72
CA ARG A 3 -2.46 -4.49 6.14
C ARG A 3 -3.86 -4.07 6.57
N LYS A 4 -4.61 -4.95 7.24
CA LYS A 4 -5.86 -4.60 7.91
C LYS A 4 -5.60 -3.85 9.21
N LEU A 5 -6.28 -2.73 9.41
CA LEU A 5 -6.20 -1.89 10.62
C LEU A 5 -7.24 -2.34 11.65
N LYS A 6 -7.06 -1.87 12.89
CA LYS A 6 -8.07 -2.08 13.95
C LYS A 6 -9.39 -1.38 13.62
N SER A 7 -9.37 -0.31 12.83
CA SER A 7 -10.56 0.38 12.31
C SER A 7 -11.37 -0.46 11.31
N GLY A 8 -10.82 -1.58 10.82
CA GLY A 8 -11.45 -2.39 9.76
C GLY A 8 -10.97 -2.05 8.36
N GLU A 9 -10.38 -0.87 8.16
CA GLU A 9 -9.81 -0.41 6.89
C GLU A 9 -8.53 -1.18 6.50
N TYR A 10 -8.14 -1.03 5.24
CA TYR A 10 -6.99 -1.68 4.61
C TYR A 10 -5.97 -0.63 4.19
N ARG A 11 -4.76 -0.70 4.72
CA ARG A 11 -3.68 0.22 4.38
C ARG A 11 -2.68 -0.43 3.43
N LEU A 12 -2.39 0.23 2.32
CA LEU A 12 -1.34 -0.16 1.39
C LEU A 12 -0.01 0.46 1.82
N TYR A 13 1.00 -0.39 2.01
CA TYR A 13 2.38 0.02 2.25
C TYR A 13 3.26 -0.27 1.03
N SER A 14 4.30 0.57 0.88
CA SER A 14 5.38 0.32 -0.08
C SER A 14 6.07 -1.02 0.17
N ARG A 15 6.46 -1.71 -0.91
CA ARG A 15 7.22 -2.97 -0.81
C ARG A 15 8.60 -2.72 -0.19
N LYS A 16 9.32 -1.72 -0.72
CA LYS A 16 10.63 -1.30 -0.23
C LYS A 16 10.49 -0.43 1.01
N VAL A 17 11.43 -0.60 1.94
CA VAL A 17 11.63 0.27 3.09
C VAL A 17 12.33 1.53 2.61
N ASP A 18 11.93 2.68 3.15
CA ASP A 18 12.60 3.95 2.90
C ASP A 18 13.99 3.92 3.59
N PRO A 19 15.10 4.12 2.86
CA PRO A 19 16.44 4.04 3.45
C PRO A 19 16.72 5.17 4.44
N LYS A 20 16.05 6.33 4.32
CA LYS A 20 16.26 7.50 5.17
C LYS A 20 15.53 7.36 6.51
N THR A 21 14.32 6.80 6.49
CA THR A 21 13.48 6.72 7.70
C THR A 21 13.35 5.30 8.27
N HIS A 22 13.86 4.30 7.54
CA HIS A 22 13.74 2.88 7.87
C HIS A 22 12.28 2.40 8.00
N LYS A 23 11.33 3.12 7.40
CA LYS A 23 9.90 2.84 7.45
C LYS A 23 9.33 2.61 6.06
N ARG A 24 8.26 1.80 5.98
CA ARG A 24 7.49 1.66 4.73
C ARG A 24 6.56 2.86 4.58
N ARG A 25 6.44 3.37 3.36
CA ARG A 25 5.56 4.50 3.06
C ARG A 25 4.12 4.03 2.99
N ASN A 26 3.21 4.83 3.56
CA ASN A 26 1.78 4.65 3.36
C ASN A 26 1.42 5.13 1.95
N LEU A 27 0.84 4.25 1.13
CA LEU A 27 0.42 4.52 -0.24
C LEU A 27 -1.10 4.72 -0.35
N GLY A 28 -1.83 4.62 0.76
CA GLY A 28 -3.28 4.81 0.81
C GLY A 28 -3.95 3.95 1.88
N THR A 29 -5.07 4.42 2.39
CA THR A 29 -5.98 3.64 3.25
C THR A 29 -7.30 3.49 2.50
N PHE A 30 -7.88 2.28 2.52
CA PHE A 30 -9.02 1.87 1.70
C PHE A 30 -10.04 1.14 2.58
N ASP A 31 -11.33 1.35 2.34
CA ASP A 31 -12.39 0.68 3.11
C ASP A 31 -12.46 -0.82 2.80
N THR A 32 -12.03 -1.22 1.59
CA THR A 32 -12.08 -2.61 1.14
C THR A 32 -10.72 -3.14 0.75
N ARG A 33 -10.52 -4.46 0.94
CA ARG A 33 -9.32 -5.16 0.48
C ARG A 33 -9.16 -5.07 -1.03
N ALA A 34 -10.26 -5.23 -1.77
CA ALA A 34 -10.27 -5.18 -3.22
C ALA A 34 -9.81 -3.82 -3.76
N GLY A 35 -10.23 -2.71 -3.12
CA GLY A 35 -9.75 -1.37 -3.46
C GLY A 35 -8.23 -1.24 -3.29
N ALA A 36 -7.69 -1.72 -2.17
CA ALA A 36 -6.25 -1.72 -1.93
C ALA A 36 -5.47 -2.60 -2.94
N GLU A 37 -6.03 -3.74 -3.35
CA GLU A 37 -5.42 -4.64 -4.35
C GLU A 37 -5.41 -4.03 -5.75
N LYS A 38 -6.51 -3.38 -6.17
CA LYS A 38 -6.56 -2.65 -7.44
C LYS A 38 -5.49 -1.56 -7.47
N HIS A 39 -5.40 -0.76 -6.39
CA HIS A 39 -4.40 0.30 -6.32
C HIS A 39 -2.96 -0.24 -6.28
N GLU A 40 -2.72 -1.38 -5.63
CA GLU A 40 -1.40 -2.03 -5.68
C GLU A 40 -1.00 -2.39 -7.12
N ARG A 41 -1.93 -2.91 -7.94
CA ARG A 41 -1.69 -3.23 -9.35
C ARG A 41 -1.37 -1.98 -10.16
N GLU A 42 -2.15 -0.91 -9.98
CA GLU A 42 -1.89 0.40 -10.61
C GLU A 42 -0.48 0.90 -10.26
N VAL A 43 -0.12 0.90 -8.97
CA VAL A 43 1.21 1.30 -8.50
C VAL A 43 2.33 0.45 -9.08
N GLN A 44 2.12 -0.86 -9.29
CA GLN A 44 3.15 -1.67 -9.96
C GLN A 44 3.23 -1.34 -11.44
N TYR A 45 2.10 -1.19 -12.13
CA TYR A 45 2.06 -0.87 -13.55
C TYR A 45 2.88 0.39 -13.87
N PHE A 46 2.72 1.45 -13.09
CA PHE A 46 3.47 2.71 -13.25
C PHE A 46 4.95 2.63 -12.84
N LYS A 47 5.39 1.58 -12.14
CA LYS A 47 6.80 1.40 -11.75
C LYS A 47 7.60 0.57 -12.75
N HIS A 48 6.91 -0.12 -13.65
CA HIS A 48 7.50 -0.96 -14.68
C HIS A 48 7.53 -0.28 -16.07
N HIS A 49 7.01 0.94 -16.16
CA HIS A 49 7.20 1.88 -17.28
C HIS A 49 8.10 3.02 -16.80
#